data_AF-A0A954G1J8-F1
#
_entry.id   AF-A0A954G1J8-F1
#
_cell.length_a   1.000
_cell.length_b   1.000
_cell.length_c   1.000
_cell.angle_alpha   90.00
_cell.angle_beta   90.00
_cell.angle_gamma   90.00
#
_symmetry.space_group_name_H-M   'P 1'
#
loop_
_entity.id
_entity.type
_entity.pdbx_description
1 polymer ?
#
loop_
_entity_poly.entity_id
_entity_poly.type
_entity_poly.pdbx_seq_one_letter_code
_entity_poly.pdbx_strand_id
1 'polypeptide(L)'
;MQDHSLTLFLCGDVMTGRGIDQILPSAGDPTLHESFAKDANLYVQLAERKNGPLPSEVNFAYIWGDALEILQRVAPDLRMINLETAVTTSDDYWPGKGIHYRMSPQNAPCLSIAEIDCCVLANN
;
A
#
# COMPACT_ATOMS: atom_id res chain seq x y z
N MET A 1 12.95 -29.68 26.62
CA MET A 1 12.37 -29.22 25.34
C MET A 1 12.62 -27.72 25.29
N GLN A 2 13.34 -27.24 24.28
CA GLN A 2 13.41 -25.79 24.06
C GLN A 2 12.01 -25.34 23.63
N ASP A 3 11.48 -24.36 24.32
CA ASP A 3 10.23 -23.71 23.92
C ASP A 3 10.53 -22.91 22.65
N HIS A 4 9.97 -23.33 21.52
CA HIS A 4 10.15 -22.62 20.24
C HIS A 4 8.98 -21.66 20.08
N SER A 5 9.14 -20.46 20.63
CA SER A 5 8.22 -19.35 20.40
C SER A 5 8.45 -18.77 19.01
N LEU A 6 7.37 -18.57 18.26
CA LEU A 6 7.38 -17.88 16.97
C LEU A 6 6.97 -16.41 17.16
N THR A 7 7.71 -15.49 16.58
CA THR A 7 7.41 -14.06 16.58
C THR A 7 6.83 -13.66 15.22
N LEU A 8 5.59 -13.18 15.22
CA LEU A 8 4.88 -12.79 14.00
C LEU A 8 4.68 -11.28 13.96
N PHE A 9 4.92 -10.67 12.80
CA PHE A 9 4.38 -9.35 12.47
C PHE A 9 3.10 -9.51 11.67
N LEU A 10 2.02 -8.94 12.17
CA LEU A 10 0.71 -8.93 11.54
C LEU A 10 0.29 -7.49 11.30
N CYS A 11 0.11 -7.11 10.04
CA CYS A 11 -0.42 -5.81 9.64
C CYS A 11 -1.84 -5.97 9.08
N GLY A 12 -2.72 -5.04 9.44
CA GLY A 12 -4.05 -4.93 8.85
C GLY A 12 -3.99 -4.40 7.41
N ASP A 13 -5.07 -3.80 6.95
CA ASP A 13 -5.29 -3.43 5.55
C ASP A 13 -4.20 -2.48 5.01
N VAL A 14 -3.25 -3.05 4.28
CA VAL A 14 -2.23 -2.32 3.53
C VAL A 14 -2.87 -1.89 2.21
N MET A 15 -3.29 -0.63 2.19
CA MET A 15 -4.00 0.00 1.07
C MET A 15 -3.05 0.90 0.29
N THR A 16 -2.39 0.38 -0.73
CA THR A 16 -1.37 1.12 -1.51
C THR A 16 -1.91 1.81 -2.76
N GLY A 17 -3.21 1.70 -3.04
CA GLY A 17 -3.85 2.37 -4.17
C GLY A 17 -4.17 3.85 -3.94
N ARG A 18 -4.93 4.43 -4.88
CA ARG A 18 -5.37 5.84 -4.85
C ARG A 18 -4.17 6.78 -4.67
N GLY A 19 -4.22 7.72 -3.73
CA GLY A 19 -3.16 8.72 -3.54
C GLY A 19 -1.79 8.13 -3.21
N ILE A 20 -1.72 6.94 -2.61
CA ILE A 20 -0.42 6.31 -2.30
C ILE A 20 0.26 5.83 -3.59
N ASP A 21 -0.46 5.15 -4.49
CA ASP A 21 0.08 4.74 -5.79
C ASP A 21 0.55 5.95 -6.59
N GLN A 22 -0.17 7.08 -6.51
CA GLN A 22 0.14 8.29 -7.26
C GLN A 22 1.40 9.03 -6.79
N ILE A 23 1.83 8.85 -5.53
CA ILE A 23 3.09 9.43 -5.05
C ILE A 23 4.28 8.47 -5.20
N LEU A 24 4.03 7.18 -5.35
CA LEU A 24 5.09 6.18 -5.53
C LEU A 24 5.76 6.31 -6.92
N PRO A 25 7.01 5.80 -7.08
CA PRO A 25 7.83 6.02 -8.27
C PRO A 25 7.22 5.65 -9.63
N SER A 26 6.21 4.78 -9.67
CA SER A 26 5.62 4.27 -10.90
C SER A 26 4.10 4.27 -10.84
N ALA A 27 3.52 5.44 -10.59
CA ALA A 27 2.08 5.68 -10.55
C ALA A 27 1.35 5.09 -11.78
N GLY A 28 0.21 4.44 -11.51
CA GLY A 28 -0.73 3.97 -12.52
C GLY A 28 -1.69 5.07 -12.98
N ASP A 29 -2.67 4.69 -13.82
CA ASP A 29 -3.78 5.57 -14.20
C ASP A 29 -4.53 6.07 -12.95
N PRO A 30 -4.66 7.39 -12.74
CA PRO A 30 -5.35 7.94 -11.58
C PRO A 30 -6.88 7.77 -11.61
N THR A 31 -7.47 7.31 -12.70
CA THR A 31 -8.93 7.25 -12.86
C THR A 31 -9.58 6.39 -11.77
N LEU A 32 -10.59 6.93 -11.11
CA LEU A 32 -11.37 6.25 -10.08
C LEU A 32 -12.83 6.05 -10.50
N HIS A 33 -13.37 4.88 -10.17
CA HIS A 33 -14.76 4.50 -10.47
C HIS A 33 -15.68 4.65 -9.24
N GLU A 34 -15.47 5.70 -8.46
CA GLU A 34 -16.16 5.92 -7.18
C GLU A 34 -17.20 7.05 -7.29
N SER A 35 -18.20 7.09 -6.41
CA SER A 35 -19.24 8.12 -6.50
C SER A 35 -18.75 9.54 -6.18
N PHE A 36 -17.73 9.66 -5.34
CA PHE A 36 -17.28 10.96 -4.80
C PHE A 36 -15.92 11.44 -5.33
N ALA A 37 -15.10 10.54 -5.86
CA ALA A 37 -13.81 10.86 -6.46
C ALA A 37 -13.69 10.14 -7.81
N LYS A 38 -13.16 10.85 -8.82
CA LYS A 38 -12.94 10.33 -10.16
C LYS A 38 -11.46 10.28 -10.55
N ASP A 39 -10.60 10.82 -9.69
CA ASP A 39 -9.17 10.96 -9.91
C ASP A 39 -8.44 10.78 -8.56
N ALA A 40 -7.47 9.89 -8.51
CA ALA A 40 -6.68 9.56 -7.33
C ALA A 40 -5.79 10.71 -6.85
N ASN A 41 -5.39 11.63 -7.75
CA ASN A 41 -4.63 12.82 -7.39
C ASN A 41 -5.43 13.77 -6.49
N LEU A 42 -6.75 13.65 -6.45
CA LEU A 42 -7.57 14.37 -5.48
C LEU A 42 -7.11 14.07 -4.04
N TYR A 43 -6.77 12.82 -3.73
CA TYR A 43 -6.31 12.45 -2.39
C TYR A 43 -4.95 13.07 -2.04
N VAL A 44 -4.04 13.16 -3.01
CA VAL A 44 -2.74 13.84 -2.87
C VAL A 44 -2.97 15.32 -2.58
N GLN A 45 -3.78 16.00 -3.39
CA GLN A 45 -4.11 17.42 -3.20
C GLN A 45 -4.77 17.69 -1.84
N LEU A 46 -5.68 16.81 -1.39
CA LEU A 46 -6.32 16.94 -0.08
C LEU A 46 -5.32 16.76 1.06
N ALA A 47 -4.38 15.83 0.94
CA ALA A 47 -3.31 15.63 1.91
C ALA A 47 -2.39 16.86 1.99
N GLU A 48 -2.01 17.41 0.84
CA GLU A 48 -1.15 18.60 0.78
C GLU A 48 -1.81 19.86 1.32
N ARG A 49 -3.10 20.07 1.00
CA ARG A 49 -3.86 21.21 1.55
C ARG A 49 -3.91 21.19 3.07
N LYS A 50 -3.94 20.01 3.69
CA LYS A 50 -4.04 19.85 5.14
C LYS A 50 -2.68 19.92 5.83
N ASN A 51 -1.65 19.31 5.23
CA ASN A 51 -0.36 19.07 5.91
C ASN A 51 0.80 19.89 5.34
N GLY A 52 0.58 20.65 4.26
CA GLY A 52 1.64 21.25 3.45
C GLY A 52 2.13 20.32 2.34
N PRO A 53 3.05 20.79 1.47
CA PRO A 53 3.51 20.03 0.31
C PRO A 53 4.06 18.65 0.69
N LEU A 54 3.73 17.64 -0.09
CA LEU A 54 4.35 16.32 0.03
C LEU A 54 5.74 16.34 -0.63
N PRO A 55 6.65 15.42 -0.27
CA PRO A 55 7.91 15.28 -0.97
C PRO A 55 7.67 15.00 -2.46
N SER A 56 8.43 15.68 -3.34
CA SER A 56 8.24 15.59 -4.80
C SER A 56 8.54 14.21 -5.38
N GLU A 57 9.41 13.45 -4.73
CA GLU A 57 9.75 12.08 -5.11
C GLU A 57 9.90 11.26 -3.82
N VAL A 58 9.00 10.30 -3.61
CA VAL A 58 9.12 9.36 -2.49
C VAL A 58 9.61 8.01 -3.00
N ASN A 59 10.45 7.35 -2.22
CA ASN A 59 10.92 6.00 -2.54
C ASN A 59 9.92 4.94 -2.04
N PHE A 60 10.19 3.67 -2.39
CA PHE A 60 9.33 2.55 -2.01
C PHE A 60 9.21 2.30 -0.49
N ALA A 61 10.13 2.81 0.33
CA ALA A 61 10.08 2.69 1.79
C ALA A 61 9.10 3.67 2.45
N TYR A 62 8.62 4.68 1.71
CA TYR A 62 7.83 5.78 2.25
C TYR A 62 6.61 5.36 3.06
N ILE A 63 5.86 4.34 2.58
CA ILE A 63 4.61 3.90 3.22
C ILE A 63 4.83 3.22 4.58
N TRP A 64 6.05 2.75 4.85
CA TRP A 64 6.40 2.06 6.09
C TRP A 64 7.00 3.00 7.12
N GLY A 65 7.76 4.02 6.69
CA GLY A 65 8.40 4.98 7.57
C GLY A 65 9.17 4.30 8.70
N ASP A 66 8.90 4.73 9.93
CA ASP A 66 9.54 4.24 11.16
C ASP A 66 9.31 2.74 11.42
N ALA A 67 8.31 2.12 10.78
CA ALA A 67 8.02 0.70 10.97
C ALA A 67 9.18 -0.19 10.51
N LEU A 68 9.96 0.24 9.50
CA LEU A 68 11.10 -0.55 9.00
C LEU A 68 12.18 -0.73 10.07
N GLU A 69 12.50 0.30 10.83
CA GLU A 69 13.48 0.20 11.92
C GLU A 69 12.98 -0.74 13.03
N ILE A 70 11.69 -0.68 13.35
CA ILE A 70 11.07 -1.56 14.33
C ILE A 70 11.12 -3.01 13.86
N LEU A 71 10.77 -3.28 12.60
CA LEU A 71 10.81 -4.62 12.01
C LEU A 71 12.22 -5.20 11.99
N GLN A 72 13.22 -4.38 11.65
CA GLN A 72 14.63 -4.78 11.70
C GLN A 72 15.08 -5.11 13.13
N ARG A 73 14.67 -4.31 14.12
CA ARG A 73 15.04 -4.52 15.54
C ARG A 73 14.37 -5.74 16.15
N VAL A 74 13.08 -5.94 15.87
CA VAL A 74 12.30 -7.06 16.39
C VAL A 74 12.68 -8.37 15.70
N ALA A 75 13.05 -8.30 14.42
CA ALA A 75 13.36 -9.44 13.55
C ALA A 75 12.29 -10.56 13.66
N PRO A 76 11.01 -10.29 13.30
CA PRO A 76 9.99 -11.33 13.29
C PRO A 76 10.36 -12.50 12.38
N ASP A 77 9.96 -13.71 12.76
CA ASP A 77 10.17 -14.91 11.96
C ASP A 77 9.35 -14.90 10.67
N LEU A 78 8.17 -14.27 10.69
CA LEU A 78 7.31 -14.05 9.54
C LEU A 78 6.59 -12.70 9.61
N ARG A 79 6.44 -12.06 8.45
CA ARG A 79 5.74 -10.79 8.24
C ARG A 79 4.57 -10.99 7.29
N MET A 80 3.36 -10.85 7.81
CA MET A 80 2.12 -11.04 7.05
C MET A 80 1.28 -9.78 7.06
N ILE A 81 0.69 -9.47 5.90
CA ILE A 81 -0.20 -8.32 5.73
C ILE A 81 -1.52 -8.75 5.10
N ASN A 82 -2.60 -8.02 5.41
CA ASN A 82 -3.76 -8.00 4.53
C ASN A 82 -3.52 -6.96 3.43
N LEU A 83 -3.25 -7.40 2.20
CA LEU A 83 -3.10 -6.51 1.06
C LEU A 83 -4.49 -6.20 0.49
N GLU A 84 -5.05 -5.08 0.93
CA GLU A 84 -6.32 -4.55 0.44
C GLU A 84 -6.10 -3.68 -0.80
N THR A 85 -5.39 -4.21 -1.80
CA THR A 85 -5.11 -3.50 -3.05
C THR A 85 -4.87 -4.49 -4.19
N ALA A 86 -5.57 -4.30 -5.29
CA ALA A 86 -5.31 -5.03 -6.53
C ALA A 86 -4.03 -4.49 -7.18
N VAL A 87 -3.02 -5.35 -7.31
CA VAL A 87 -1.76 -5.04 -8.01
C VAL A 87 -1.86 -5.57 -9.43
N THR A 88 -2.22 -4.72 -10.39
CA THR A 88 -2.65 -5.18 -11.72
C THR A 88 -2.46 -4.13 -12.81
N THR A 89 -2.18 -4.60 -14.04
CA THR A 89 -2.24 -3.77 -15.26
C THR A 89 -3.64 -3.72 -15.88
N SER A 90 -4.61 -4.49 -15.38
CA SER A 90 -5.98 -4.49 -15.92
C SER A 90 -6.72 -3.20 -15.57
N ASP A 91 -7.48 -2.69 -16.53
CA ASP A 91 -8.40 -1.56 -16.34
C ASP A 91 -9.83 -2.00 -15.98
N ASP A 92 -10.07 -3.32 -15.92
CA ASP A 92 -11.36 -3.85 -15.48
C ASP A 92 -11.60 -3.54 -14.01
N TYR A 93 -12.81 -3.07 -13.69
CA TYR A 93 -13.26 -2.81 -12.33
C TYR A 93 -14.62 -3.44 -12.09
N TRP A 94 -14.90 -3.81 -10.84
CA TRP A 94 -16.20 -4.35 -10.46
C TRP A 94 -17.24 -3.22 -10.29
N PRO A 95 -18.30 -3.11 -11.12
CA PRO A 95 -19.21 -1.96 -11.10
C PRO A 95 -20.07 -1.86 -9.82
N GLY A 96 -20.33 -3.00 -9.15
CA GLY A 96 -21.08 -3.04 -7.91
C GLY A 96 -20.28 -2.67 -6.65
N LYS A 97 -18.99 -2.33 -6.79
CA LYS A 97 -18.09 -2.01 -5.69
C LYS A 97 -17.90 -0.50 -5.67
N GLY A 98 -18.10 0.11 -4.51
CA GLY A 98 -18.11 1.57 -4.39
C GLY A 98 -16.73 2.23 -4.27
N ILE A 99 -15.71 1.45 -3.90
CA ILE A 99 -14.35 1.92 -3.61
C ILE A 99 -13.38 0.91 -4.22
N HIS A 100 -12.38 1.37 -4.97
CA HIS A 100 -11.40 0.48 -5.58
C HIS A 100 -9.99 0.92 -5.19
N TYR A 101 -9.22 -0.02 -4.66
CA TYR A 101 -7.79 0.16 -4.45
C TYR A 101 -7.03 -0.62 -5.53
N ARG A 102 -6.44 0.12 -6.47
CA ARG A 102 -5.56 -0.40 -7.53
C ARG A 102 -4.19 0.25 -7.39
N MET A 103 -3.14 -0.55 -7.54
CA MET A 103 -1.76 -0.10 -7.61
C MET A 103 -1.10 -0.66 -8.87
N SER A 104 -0.23 0.15 -9.48
CA SER A 104 0.67 -0.27 -10.55
C SER A 104 1.58 -1.43 -10.10
N PRO A 105 1.73 -2.53 -10.87
CA PRO A 105 2.65 -3.61 -10.52
C PRO A 105 4.10 -3.17 -10.37
N GLN A 106 4.51 -2.09 -11.04
CA GLN A 106 5.84 -1.50 -10.92
C GLN A 106 6.09 -0.90 -9.52
N ASN A 107 5.03 -0.64 -8.75
CA ASN A 107 5.12 -0.18 -7.37
C ASN A 107 5.20 -1.33 -6.33
N ALA A 108 5.12 -2.60 -6.75
CA ALA A 108 5.26 -3.76 -5.86
C ALA A 108 6.54 -3.79 -4.98
N PRO A 109 7.69 -3.19 -5.38
CA PRO A 109 8.84 -3.08 -4.48
C PRO A 109 8.53 -2.35 -3.15
N CYS A 110 7.45 -1.57 -3.06
CA CYS A 110 6.98 -1.04 -1.79
C CYS A 110 6.60 -2.13 -0.78
N LEU A 111 6.20 -3.32 -1.22
CA LEU A 111 5.94 -4.46 -0.33
C LEU A 111 7.25 -5.19 0.02
N SER A 112 8.11 -5.42 -0.98
CA SER A 112 9.35 -6.17 -0.80
C SER A 112 10.36 -5.47 0.11
N ILE A 113 10.38 -4.13 0.13
CA ILE A 113 11.31 -3.37 0.99
C ILE A 113 11.04 -3.57 2.49
N ALA A 114 9.82 -3.96 2.87
CA ALA A 114 9.45 -4.34 4.24
C ALA A 114 9.66 -5.83 4.52
N GLU A 115 10.21 -6.58 3.55
CA GLU A 115 10.44 -8.03 3.60
C GLU A 115 9.17 -8.80 3.99
N ILE A 116 8.02 -8.39 3.43
CA ILE A 116 6.75 -9.08 3.66
C ILE A 116 6.80 -10.47 3.04
N ASP A 117 6.59 -11.51 3.86
CA ASP A 117 6.64 -12.91 3.45
C ASP A 117 5.33 -13.36 2.80
N CYS A 118 4.19 -12.84 3.29
CA CYS A 118 2.88 -13.24 2.80
C CYS A 118 1.92 -12.05 2.74
N CYS A 119 1.29 -11.90 1.59
CA CYS A 119 0.12 -11.03 1.41
C CYS A 119 -1.13 -11.91 1.39
N VAL A 120 -1.98 -11.78 2.40
CA VAL A 120 -3.36 -12.25 2.32
C VAL A 120 -4.14 -11.21 1.52
N LEU A 121 -4.97 -11.62 0.56
CA LEU A 121 -5.70 -10.68 -0.29
C LEU A 121 -7.07 -10.33 0.29
N ALA A 122 -7.59 -9.18 -0.14
CA ALA A 122 -8.94 -8.73 0.17
C ALA A 122 -9.85 -8.71 -1.07
N ASN A 123 -11.01 -8.06 -0.94
CA ASN A 123 -12.06 -8.01 -1.95
C ASN A 123 -11.80 -7.00 -3.10
N ASN A 124 -10.59 -6.46 -3.24
CA ASN A 124 -10.25 -5.46 -4.27
C ASN A 124 -9.80 -6.12 -5.57
#